data_AF-A0A7C1HZP8-F1
#
_entry.id   AF-A0A7C1HZP8-F1
#
_cell.length_a   1.000
_cell.length_b   1.000
_cell.length_c   1.000
_cell.angle_alpha   90.00
_cell.angle_beta   90.00
_cell.angle_gamma   90.00
#
_symmetry.space_group_name_H-M   'P 1'
#
loop_
_entity.id
_entity.type
_entity.pdbx_description
1 polymer ?
#
loop_
_entity_poly.entity_id
_entity_poly.type
_entity_poly.pdbx_seq_one_letter_code
_entity_poly.pdbx_strand_id
1 'polypeptide(L)'
;MLTGGSCGMGRTGSNIPKTMKAVVKKEPGPGAVFEEYLVPSPGPGDVLVEIKAAAICGTDAHIYGWNSWASGAMKNFPQVMGHEFCGEVVAVGEMVGTVKVGDKVAGETHGPCGKCFQCQNGLRHICANMILFGVNCDGCFAQYAVLPEICARPIPQEIPWELGAIMEPLGTSIRSAIEVGSQGTNILVAGAGPDRAWLRGCAEGLWSGGYYCNGPVFLQAFNSPKGRSRYLYRPDKRRSGKDHQRQDQFSWS
;
A
#
# COMPACT_ATOMS: atom_id res chain seq x y z
N MET A 1 -7.07 38.43 35.91
CA MET A 1 -6.34 37.15 35.81
C MET A 1 -7.17 36.20 34.97
N LEU A 2 -6.86 36.10 33.67
CA LEU A 2 -7.28 35.00 32.81
C LEU A 2 -6.07 34.70 31.94
N THR A 3 -5.33 33.67 32.34
CA THR A 3 -4.15 33.16 31.65
C THR A 3 -4.60 32.46 30.37
N GLY A 4 -4.44 33.14 29.23
CA GLY A 4 -4.56 32.52 27.92
C GLY A 4 -3.41 31.55 27.72
N GLY A 5 -3.66 30.26 27.93
CA GLY A 5 -2.74 29.20 27.56
C GLY A 5 -2.63 29.17 26.03
N SER A 6 -1.42 29.42 25.52
CA SER A 6 -1.09 29.16 24.12
C SER A 6 -1.19 27.66 23.89
N CYS A 7 -2.27 27.22 23.23
CA CYS A 7 -2.38 25.87 22.68
C CYS A 7 -1.21 25.70 21.71
N GLY A 8 -0.34 24.74 22.00
CA GLY A 8 0.97 24.69 21.39
C GLY A 8 0.90 24.40 19.89
N MET A 9 1.58 25.24 19.13
CA MET A 9 1.56 25.23 17.67
C MET A 9 2.67 24.28 17.22
N GLY A 10 2.27 23.19 16.55
CA GLY A 10 3.19 22.20 15.98
C GLY A 10 4.28 22.82 15.10
N ARG A 11 5.37 22.08 14.88
CA ARG A 11 6.53 22.55 14.11
C ARG A 11 6.19 22.50 12.61
N THR A 12 6.22 23.63 11.92
CA THR A 12 5.94 23.76 10.47
C THR A 12 7.19 24.20 9.70
N GLY A 13 7.49 23.57 8.56
CA GLY A 13 8.65 23.95 7.72
C GLY A 13 8.32 24.70 6.43
N SER A 14 7.05 24.75 6.03
CA SER A 14 6.60 25.38 4.78
C SER A 14 5.33 26.21 4.97
N ASN A 15 5.07 27.14 4.05
CA ASN A 15 3.85 27.94 4.05
C ASN A 15 2.69 27.09 3.49
N ILE A 16 1.98 26.42 4.39
CA ILE A 16 0.89 25.49 4.05
C ILE A 16 -0.35 26.28 3.63
N PRO A 17 -0.92 26.05 2.43
CA PRO A 17 -2.11 26.76 1.97
C PRO A 17 -3.35 26.33 2.78
N LYS A 18 -4.39 27.18 2.78
CA LYS A 18 -5.66 26.86 3.45
C LYS A 18 -6.45 25.77 2.73
N THR A 19 -6.33 25.71 1.40
CA THR A 19 -7.00 24.72 0.55
C THR A 19 -6.01 24.01 -0.36
N MET A 20 -6.43 22.85 -0.87
CA MET A 20 -5.69 22.00 -1.77
C MET A 20 -6.64 21.32 -2.76
N LYS A 21 -6.11 20.83 -3.87
CA LYS A 21 -6.86 19.97 -4.79
C LYS A 21 -6.89 18.54 -4.29
N ALA A 22 -8.05 17.90 -4.39
CA ALA A 22 -8.26 16.51 -3.98
C ALA A 22 -9.26 15.78 -4.87
N VAL A 23 -9.14 14.44 -4.92
CA VAL A 23 -10.15 13.53 -5.47
C VAL A 23 -11.03 13.06 -4.33
N VAL A 24 -12.28 13.53 -4.33
CA VAL A 24 -13.21 13.41 -3.22
C VAL A 24 -14.39 12.51 -3.60
N LYS A 25 -14.68 11.56 -2.72
CA LYS A 25 -15.92 10.80 -2.70
C LYS A 25 -16.97 11.63 -1.95
N LYS A 26 -17.85 12.31 -2.69
CA LYS A 26 -18.86 13.21 -2.12
C LYS A 26 -20.02 12.51 -1.43
N GLU A 27 -20.44 11.40 -2.01
CA GLU A 27 -21.63 10.67 -1.59
C GLU A 27 -21.50 9.17 -1.91
N PRO A 28 -22.33 8.32 -1.28
CA PRO A 28 -22.46 6.91 -1.64
C PRO A 28 -22.92 6.76 -3.10
N GLY A 29 -22.09 6.19 -3.96
CA GLY A 29 -22.42 5.96 -5.37
C GLY A 29 -21.18 5.84 -6.24
N PRO A 30 -21.28 5.40 -7.50
CA PRO A 30 -20.13 5.36 -8.41
C PRO A 30 -19.52 6.74 -8.68
N GLY A 31 -18.22 6.78 -8.97
CA GLY A 31 -17.48 7.99 -9.33
C GLY A 31 -16.80 8.71 -8.16
N ALA A 32 -16.10 9.79 -8.48
CA ALA A 32 -15.49 10.74 -7.55
C ALA A 32 -15.36 12.10 -8.25
N VAL A 33 -15.19 13.18 -7.49
CA VAL A 33 -15.01 14.53 -8.03
C VAL A 33 -13.62 15.06 -7.74
N PHE A 34 -13.10 15.91 -8.63
CA PHE A 34 -11.85 16.64 -8.41
C PHE A 34 -12.16 18.08 -8.07
N GLU A 35 -11.80 18.54 -6.87
CA GLU A 35 -12.19 19.85 -6.37
C GLU A 35 -11.18 20.42 -5.36
N GLU A 36 -11.38 21.68 -4.97
CA GLU A 36 -10.70 22.29 -3.83
C GLU A 36 -11.28 21.74 -2.51
N TYR A 37 -10.39 21.42 -1.58
CA TYR A 37 -10.66 20.85 -0.27
C TYR A 37 -9.79 21.53 0.79
N LEU A 38 -10.19 21.48 2.06
CA LEU A 38 -9.39 22.08 3.13
C LEU A 38 -8.11 21.27 3.37
N VAL A 39 -6.98 21.96 3.56
CA VAL A 39 -5.78 21.28 4.06
C VAL A 39 -6.00 20.92 5.52
N PRO A 40 -5.92 19.63 5.90
CA PRO A 40 -6.12 19.21 7.28
C PRO A 40 -4.96 19.69 8.17
N SER A 41 -5.25 19.96 9.44
CA SER A 41 -4.22 20.24 10.45
C SER A 41 -3.86 18.96 11.19
N PRO A 42 -2.57 18.65 11.41
CA PRO A 42 -2.20 17.46 12.16
C PRO A 42 -2.60 17.59 13.63
N GLY A 43 -3.15 16.52 14.20
CA GLY A 43 -3.33 16.41 15.65
C GLY A 43 -1.98 16.23 16.37
N PRO A 44 -1.99 16.17 17.72
CA PRO A 44 -0.76 16.11 18.51
C PRO A 44 0.16 14.93 18.19
N GLY A 45 -0.37 13.77 17.78
CA GLY A 45 0.39 12.56 17.42
C GLY A 45 0.44 12.30 15.91
N ASP A 46 0.03 13.28 15.10
CA ASP A 46 -0.09 13.12 13.66
C ASP A 46 0.95 13.98 12.93
N VAL A 47 1.17 13.65 11.68
CA VAL A 47 2.01 14.42 10.77
C VAL A 47 1.20 14.85 9.55
N LEU A 48 1.52 16.03 9.04
CA LEU A 48 1.05 16.51 7.75
C LEU A 48 2.13 16.25 6.71
N VAL A 49 1.76 15.54 5.64
CA VAL A 49 2.65 15.20 4.55
C VAL A 49 2.18 15.89 3.28
N GLU A 50 3.09 16.55 2.58
CA GLU A 50 2.88 16.99 1.21
C GLU A 50 3.12 15.82 0.26
N ILE A 51 2.07 15.42 -0.46
CA ILE A 51 2.08 14.26 -1.34
C ILE A 51 2.85 14.60 -2.61
N LYS A 52 3.92 13.84 -2.89
CA LYS A 52 4.75 14.00 -4.10
C LYS A 52 4.42 12.95 -5.16
N ALA A 53 4.02 11.76 -4.74
CA ALA A 53 3.53 10.70 -5.61
C ALA A 53 2.46 9.87 -4.90
N ALA A 54 1.47 9.41 -5.66
CA ALA A 54 0.46 8.46 -5.20
C ALA A 54 0.30 7.34 -6.24
N ALA A 55 -0.02 6.14 -5.77
CA ALA A 55 -0.30 4.98 -6.61
C ALA A 55 -1.78 4.58 -6.51
N ILE A 56 -2.26 3.81 -7.50
CA ILE A 56 -3.65 3.38 -7.60
C ILE A 56 -3.72 1.88 -7.34
N CYS A 57 -4.52 1.50 -6.35
CA CYS A 57 -4.76 0.11 -5.97
C CYS A 57 -6.09 -0.41 -6.53
N GLY A 58 -6.27 -1.74 -6.51
CA GLY A 58 -7.58 -2.36 -6.75
C GLY A 58 -8.67 -1.89 -5.79
N THR A 59 -8.29 -1.54 -4.55
CA THR A 59 -9.19 -0.95 -3.55
C THR A 59 -9.78 0.38 -4.04
N ASP A 60 -8.99 1.25 -4.67
CA ASP A 60 -9.48 2.52 -5.19
C ASP A 60 -10.48 2.30 -6.33
N ALA A 61 -10.25 1.29 -7.16
CA ALA A 61 -11.19 0.90 -8.21
C ALA A 61 -12.52 0.36 -7.63
N HIS A 62 -12.48 -0.41 -6.53
CA HIS A 62 -13.68 -0.84 -5.82
C HIS A 62 -14.47 0.33 -5.24
N ILE A 63 -13.77 1.32 -4.65
CA ILE A 63 -14.37 2.54 -4.12
C ILE A 63 -14.97 3.39 -5.24
N TYR A 64 -14.24 3.60 -6.33
CA TYR A 64 -14.69 4.38 -7.48
C TYR A 64 -15.90 3.73 -8.14
N GLY A 65 -15.86 2.42 -8.38
CA GLY A 65 -16.98 1.66 -8.97
C GLY A 65 -18.16 1.43 -8.02
N TRP A 66 -17.98 1.67 -6.72
CA TRP A 66 -18.99 1.56 -5.67
C TRP A 66 -19.66 0.19 -5.57
N ASN A 67 -18.84 -0.86 -5.38
CA ASN A 67 -19.36 -2.22 -5.18
C ASN A 67 -19.84 -2.47 -3.74
N SER A 68 -20.34 -3.68 -3.48
CA SER A 68 -20.84 -4.08 -2.15
C SER A 68 -19.79 -3.94 -1.05
N TRP A 69 -18.53 -4.28 -1.33
CA TRP A 69 -17.43 -4.09 -0.38
C TRP A 69 -17.24 -2.61 -0.04
N ALA A 70 -17.17 -1.72 -1.04
CA ALA A 70 -16.99 -0.29 -0.84
C ALA A 70 -18.15 0.31 -0.02
N SER A 71 -19.39 -0.08 -0.32
CA SER A 71 -20.58 0.34 0.45
C SER A 71 -20.56 -0.12 1.91
N GLY A 72 -19.91 -1.26 2.18
CA GLY A 72 -19.70 -1.82 3.51
C GLY A 72 -18.57 -1.13 4.28
N ALA A 73 -17.49 -0.76 3.59
CA ALA A 73 -16.26 -0.23 4.18
C ALA A 73 -16.28 1.29 4.39
N MET A 74 -16.81 2.06 3.43
CA MET A 74 -16.86 3.51 3.51
C MET A 74 -18.13 3.99 4.21
N LYS A 75 -17.96 4.75 5.30
CA LYS A 75 -19.08 5.29 6.09
C LYS A 75 -19.07 6.82 6.21
N ASN A 76 -17.95 7.46 5.87
CA ASN A 76 -17.77 8.89 6.01
C ASN A 76 -17.81 9.55 4.62
N PHE A 77 -18.56 10.66 4.51
CA PHE A 77 -18.69 11.46 3.30
C PHE A 77 -18.86 12.93 3.69
N PRO A 78 -18.23 13.88 2.97
CA PRO A 78 -17.25 13.68 1.92
C PRO A 78 -15.95 13.06 2.46
N GLN A 79 -15.24 12.29 1.63
CA GLN A 79 -13.94 11.69 2.00
C GLN A 79 -12.97 11.70 0.82
N VAL A 80 -11.72 12.08 1.06
CA VAL A 80 -10.63 11.99 0.08
C VAL A 80 -10.25 10.53 -0.16
N MET A 81 -10.07 10.13 -1.42
CA MET A 81 -9.68 8.76 -1.80
C MET A 81 -8.16 8.53 -1.76
N GLY A 82 -7.72 7.29 -1.96
CA GLY A 82 -6.31 6.92 -2.13
C GLY A 82 -5.59 6.57 -0.82
N HIS A 83 -4.72 5.56 -0.87
CA HIS A 83 -4.01 5.07 0.31
C HIS A 83 -2.53 4.74 0.09
N GLU A 84 -2.08 4.69 -1.17
CA GLU A 84 -0.68 4.43 -1.51
C GLU A 84 0.02 5.74 -1.89
N PHE A 85 1.00 6.18 -1.10
CA PHE A 85 1.69 7.45 -1.36
C PHE A 85 3.11 7.55 -0.81
N CYS A 86 3.83 8.52 -1.35
CA CYS A 86 5.10 9.00 -0.84
C CYS A 86 5.10 10.53 -0.85
N GLY A 87 5.69 11.11 0.18
CA GLY A 87 5.71 12.55 0.34
C GLY A 87 6.73 13.04 1.35
N GLU A 88 6.69 14.33 1.58
CA GLU A 88 7.57 15.03 2.52
C GLU A 88 6.77 15.53 3.72
N VAL A 89 7.27 15.28 4.92
CA VAL A 89 6.65 15.80 6.15
C VAL A 89 6.80 17.32 6.18
N VAL A 90 5.69 18.06 6.23
CA VAL A 90 5.68 19.54 6.23
C VAL A 90 5.26 20.15 7.56
N ALA A 91 4.54 19.39 8.39
CA ALA A 91 4.24 19.76 9.78
C ALA A 91 4.11 18.52 10.65
N VAL A 92 4.40 18.66 11.95
CA VAL A 92 4.25 17.59 12.94
C VAL A 92 3.52 18.08 14.19
N GLY A 93 2.72 17.19 14.78
CA GLY A 93 2.12 17.39 16.09
C GLY A 93 3.16 17.43 17.22
N GLU A 94 2.74 17.92 18.38
CA GLU A 94 3.63 18.17 19.52
C GLU A 94 4.18 16.89 20.17
N MET A 95 3.44 15.78 20.07
CA MET A 95 3.80 14.47 20.62
C MET A 95 4.58 13.60 19.63
N VAL A 96 4.83 14.08 18.41
CA VAL A 96 5.61 13.38 17.37
C VAL A 96 7.10 13.43 17.71
N GLY A 97 7.76 12.26 17.73
CA GLY A 97 9.14 12.11 18.20
C GLY A 97 10.09 11.30 17.30
N THR A 98 9.55 10.54 16.34
CA THR A 98 10.28 9.59 15.47
C THR A 98 10.45 10.10 14.04
N VAL A 99 9.65 11.09 13.64
CA VAL A 99 9.73 11.76 12.33
C VAL A 99 9.78 13.28 12.52
N LYS A 100 10.37 13.99 11.56
CA LYS A 100 10.49 15.45 11.59
C LYS A 100 10.15 16.07 10.24
N VAL A 101 9.90 17.37 10.25
CA VAL A 101 9.71 18.16 9.03
C VAL A 101 10.93 18.03 8.11
N GLY A 102 10.68 17.85 6.81
CA GLY A 102 11.68 17.57 5.78
C GLY A 102 11.99 16.08 5.57
N ASP A 103 11.48 15.19 6.43
CA ASP A 103 11.64 13.75 6.21
C ASP A 103 10.83 13.30 4.99
N LYS A 104 11.46 12.51 4.12
CA LYS A 104 10.78 11.75 3.07
C LYS A 104 10.16 10.50 3.70
N VAL A 105 8.87 10.29 3.46
CA VAL A 105 8.11 9.18 4.04
C VAL A 105 7.30 8.45 2.99
N ALA A 106 7.27 7.12 3.10
CA ALA A 106 6.24 6.27 2.50
C ALA A 106 5.08 6.12 3.49
N GLY A 107 3.85 6.20 2.99
CA GLY A 107 2.64 6.02 3.82
C GLY A 107 2.38 4.54 4.13
N GLU A 108 1.93 4.25 5.35
CA GLU A 108 1.34 2.96 5.73
C GLU A 108 -0.17 3.14 5.90
N THR A 109 -0.96 2.36 5.15
CA THR A 109 -2.43 2.43 5.14
C THR A 109 -3.05 2.06 6.48
N HIS A 110 -2.43 1.13 7.21
CA HIS A 110 -3.00 0.55 8.43
C HIS A 110 -2.54 1.32 9.67
N GLY A 111 -3.40 2.24 10.14
CA GLY A 111 -3.22 2.98 11.39
C GLY A 111 -3.77 2.23 12.60
N PRO A 112 -2.94 1.54 13.41
CA PRO A 112 -3.43 0.85 14.60
C PRO A 112 -3.73 1.85 15.73
N CYS A 113 -4.77 1.59 16.51
CA CYS A 113 -5.15 2.47 17.63
C CYS A 113 -4.16 2.46 18.82
N GLY A 114 -3.19 1.54 18.85
CA GLY A 114 -2.18 1.41 19.90
C GLY A 114 -2.70 0.88 21.26
N LYS A 115 -4.00 0.94 21.54
CA LYS A 115 -4.57 0.69 22.88
C LYS A 115 -5.45 -0.56 23.01
N CYS A 116 -5.92 -1.15 21.91
CA CYS A 116 -6.77 -2.34 21.99
C CYS A 116 -5.99 -3.61 22.32
N PHE A 117 -6.70 -4.68 22.70
CA PHE A 117 -6.11 -5.99 23.02
C PHE A 117 -5.10 -6.47 21.96
N GLN A 118 -5.47 -6.41 20.68
CA GLN A 118 -4.61 -6.82 19.58
C GLN A 118 -3.34 -5.95 19.49
N CYS A 119 -3.47 -4.64 19.67
CA CYS A 119 -2.31 -3.73 19.63
C CYS A 119 -1.33 -3.99 20.77
N GLN A 120 -1.84 -4.28 21.96
CA GLN A 120 -1.05 -4.56 23.16
C GLN A 120 -0.34 -5.93 23.10
N ASN A 121 -0.84 -6.86 22.28
CA ASN A 121 -0.25 -8.20 22.08
C ASN A 121 0.57 -8.32 20.78
N GLY A 122 1.00 -7.21 20.17
CA GLY A 122 1.81 -7.23 18.95
C GLY A 122 1.03 -7.57 17.66
N LEU A 123 -0.29 -7.75 17.74
CA LEU A 123 -1.18 -8.09 16.63
C LEU A 123 -1.79 -6.84 15.98
N ARG A 124 -0.99 -5.79 15.80
CA ARG A 124 -1.45 -4.48 15.28
C ARG A 124 -2.11 -4.56 13.89
N HIS A 125 -1.69 -5.52 13.07
CA HIS A 125 -2.23 -5.79 11.74
C HIS A 125 -3.70 -6.25 11.74
N ILE A 126 -4.25 -6.67 12.88
CA ILE A 126 -5.67 -7.01 13.07
C ILE A 126 -6.29 -6.15 14.18
N CYS A 127 -5.89 -4.88 14.26
CA CYS A 127 -6.46 -3.94 15.21
C CYS A 127 -7.99 -3.84 15.05
N ALA A 128 -8.71 -3.98 16.17
CA ALA A 128 -10.18 -3.87 16.17
C ALA A 128 -10.69 -2.45 15.84
N ASN A 129 -9.84 -1.43 16.02
CA ASN A 129 -10.15 -0.01 15.77
C ASN A 129 -9.19 0.55 14.71
N MET A 130 -8.94 -0.23 13.66
CA MET A 130 -8.00 0.15 12.62
C MET A 130 -8.51 1.33 11.81
N ILE A 131 -7.66 2.34 11.68
CA ILE A 131 -7.82 3.38 10.66
C ILE A 131 -7.22 2.82 9.38
N LEU A 132 -7.99 2.90 8.29
CA LEU A 132 -7.58 2.51 6.95
C LEU A 132 -7.60 3.77 6.10
N PHE A 133 -6.42 4.27 5.81
CA PHE A 133 -6.24 5.49 5.01
C PHE A 133 -7.00 5.40 3.69
N GLY A 134 -7.67 6.48 3.27
CA GLY A 134 -8.46 6.50 2.03
C GLY A 134 -9.69 5.59 2.00
N VAL A 135 -9.95 4.80 3.04
CA VAL A 135 -11.10 3.88 3.14
C VAL A 135 -12.07 4.34 4.22
N ASN A 136 -11.62 4.51 5.46
CA ASN A 136 -12.48 4.99 6.56
C ASN A 136 -12.04 6.34 7.15
N CYS A 137 -11.01 6.96 6.58
CA CYS A 137 -10.62 8.34 6.79
C CYS A 137 -10.13 8.95 5.48
N ASP A 138 -9.89 10.26 5.47
CA ASP A 138 -9.33 10.95 4.31
C ASP A 138 -8.00 10.31 3.86
N GLY A 139 -7.88 10.17 2.54
CA GLY A 139 -6.77 9.53 1.85
C GLY A 139 -5.73 10.48 1.27
N CYS A 140 -4.94 9.95 0.33
CA CYS A 140 -3.76 10.59 -0.25
C CYS A 140 -3.93 11.08 -1.69
N PHE A 141 -5.10 10.94 -2.33
CA PHE A 141 -5.38 11.58 -3.61
C PHE A 141 -5.71 13.06 -3.41
N ALA A 142 -4.79 13.76 -2.75
CA ALA A 142 -4.79 15.17 -2.45
C ALA A 142 -3.36 15.68 -2.39
N GLN A 143 -3.17 16.99 -2.38
CA GLN A 143 -1.81 17.56 -2.28
C GLN A 143 -1.21 17.43 -0.87
N TYR A 144 -2.05 17.30 0.16
CA TYR A 144 -1.62 17.08 1.54
C TYR A 144 -2.49 16.02 2.20
N ALA A 145 -1.90 15.27 3.14
CA ALA A 145 -2.63 14.29 3.93
C ALA A 145 -2.12 14.26 5.36
N VAL A 146 -3.02 14.08 6.33
CA VAL A 146 -2.67 13.89 7.75
C VAL A 146 -2.76 12.43 8.10
N LEU A 147 -1.71 11.90 8.73
CA LEU A 147 -1.68 10.52 9.19
C LEU A 147 -1.04 10.42 10.58
N PRO A 148 -1.40 9.41 11.38
CA PRO A 148 -0.70 9.11 12.63
C PRO A 148 0.80 8.92 12.37
N GLU A 149 1.64 9.38 13.30
CA GLU A 149 3.09 9.26 13.19
C GLU A 149 3.56 7.83 12.85
N ILE A 150 2.93 6.81 13.44
CA ILE A 150 3.28 5.40 13.21
C ILE A 150 3.11 4.96 11.76
N CYS A 151 2.28 5.66 10.99
CA CYS A 151 2.02 5.39 9.59
C CYS A 151 2.99 6.12 8.65
N ALA A 152 3.76 7.10 9.13
CA ALA A 152 4.76 7.80 8.34
C ALA A 152 6.08 7.04 8.42
N ARG A 153 6.42 6.26 7.40
CA ARG A 153 7.65 5.44 7.36
C ARG A 153 8.78 6.22 6.70
N PRO A 154 9.82 6.65 7.42
CA PRO A 154 10.96 7.33 6.80
C PRO A 154 11.65 6.42 5.80
N ILE A 155 11.97 6.98 4.64
CA ILE A 155 12.72 6.27 3.59
C ILE A 155 13.93 7.12 3.15
N PRO A 156 15.00 6.49 2.62
CA PRO A 156 16.15 7.21 2.10
C PRO A 156 15.78 8.24 1.01
N GLN A 157 16.46 9.38 1.01
CA GLN A 157 16.16 10.50 0.10
C GLN A 157 16.44 10.16 -1.37
N GLU A 158 17.28 9.16 -1.62
CA GLU A 158 17.67 8.68 -2.94
C GLU A 158 16.57 7.87 -3.62
N ILE A 159 15.58 7.38 -2.85
CA ILE A 159 14.46 6.63 -3.41
C ILE A 159 13.53 7.61 -4.13
N PRO A 160 13.25 7.40 -5.44
CA PRO A 160 12.28 8.19 -6.19
C PRO A 160 10.90 8.16 -5.52
N TRP A 161 10.15 9.26 -5.63
CA TRP A 161 8.84 9.40 -5.00
C TRP A 161 7.88 8.29 -5.44
N GLU A 162 7.88 7.96 -6.73
CA GLU A 162 7.03 6.94 -7.34
C GLU A 162 7.34 5.55 -6.79
N LEU A 163 8.62 5.24 -6.53
CA LEU A 163 9.01 3.98 -5.89
C LEU A 163 8.63 3.95 -4.41
N GLY A 164 8.70 5.09 -3.73
CA GLY A 164 8.19 5.23 -2.37
C GLY A 164 6.68 4.97 -2.29
N ALA A 165 5.91 5.45 -3.28
CA ALA A 165 4.45 5.36 -3.26
C ALA A 165 3.94 3.92 -3.34
N ILE A 166 4.69 3.02 -3.99
CA ILE A 166 4.36 1.60 -4.11
C ILE A 166 4.95 0.73 -2.99
N MET A 167 5.62 1.32 -1.99
CA MET A 167 6.24 0.52 -0.91
C MET A 167 5.22 -0.14 0.01
N GLU A 168 4.07 0.49 0.24
CA GLU A 168 2.99 -0.07 1.04
C GLU A 168 2.48 -1.40 0.45
N PRO A 169 2.03 -1.46 -0.83
CA PRO A 169 1.51 -2.71 -1.37
C PRO A 169 2.63 -3.74 -1.64
N LEU A 170 3.87 -3.27 -1.86
CA LEU A 170 5.06 -4.13 -1.86
C LEU A 170 5.26 -4.83 -0.50
N GLY A 171 4.94 -4.17 0.61
CA GLY A 171 5.01 -4.73 1.95
C GLY A 171 4.16 -6.00 2.11
N THR A 172 2.96 -6.01 1.54
CA THR A 172 2.07 -7.19 1.50
C THR A 172 2.70 -8.36 0.73
N SER A 173 3.37 -8.06 -0.37
CA SER A 173 4.09 -9.04 -1.18
C SER A 173 5.29 -9.64 -0.44
N ILE A 174 6.06 -8.81 0.25
CA ILE A 174 7.21 -9.25 1.06
C ILE A 174 6.73 -10.13 2.21
N ARG A 175 5.71 -9.69 2.95
CA ARG A 175 5.13 -10.48 4.05
C ARG A 175 4.68 -11.85 3.58
N SER A 176 3.93 -11.90 2.50
CA SER A 176 3.45 -13.16 1.92
C SER A 176 4.63 -14.07 1.56
N ALA A 177 5.67 -13.53 0.91
CA ALA A 177 6.87 -14.31 0.56
C ALA A 177 7.57 -14.89 1.79
N ILE A 178 7.66 -14.14 2.89
CA ILE A 178 8.29 -14.58 4.14
C ILE A 178 7.47 -15.66 4.84
N GLU A 179 6.14 -15.55 4.84
CA GLU A 179 5.25 -16.49 5.55
C GLU A 179 5.09 -17.83 4.82
N VAL A 180 5.10 -17.84 3.48
CA VAL A 180 4.73 -19.03 2.69
C VAL A 180 5.89 -20.00 2.42
N GLY A 181 7.13 -19.63 2.71
CA GLY A 181 8.25 -20.42 2.21
C GLY A 181 9.56 -20.31 2.98
N SER A 182 10.40 -21.31 2.73
CA SER A 182 11.82 -21.34 3.05
C SER A 182 12.58 -21.84 1.82
N GLN A 183 13.92 -21.84 1.87
CA GLN A 183 14.75 -22.33 0.76
C GLN A 183 14.30 -23.72 0.27
N GLY A 184 14.20 -23.89 -1.05
CA GLY A 184 13.77 -25.16 -1.66
C GLY A 184 12.26 -25.39 -1.74
N THR A 185 11.43 -24.48 -1.23
CA THR A 185 9.97 -24.59 -1.34
C THR A 185 9.49 -24.22 -2.74
N ASN A 186 8.55 -25.00 -3.30
CA ASN A 186 7.85 -24.62 -4.52
C ASN A 186 6.67 -23.71 -4.18
N ILE A 187 6.64 -22.50 -4.73
CA ILE A 187 5.57 -21.52 -4.47
C ILE A 187 4.70 -21.33 -5.72
N LEU A 188 3.38 -21.40 -5.53
CA LEU A 188 2.38 -21.08 -6.55
C LEU A 188 1.92 -19.62 -6.40
N VAL A 189 2.16 -18.81 -7.43
CA VAL A 189 1.65 -17.43 -7.55
C VAL A 189 0.45 -17.42 -8.51
N ALA A 190 -0.77 -17.39 -7.96
CA ALA A 190 -2.01 -17.51 -8.74
C ALA A 190 -2.61 -16.16 -9.25
N GLY A 191 -1.92 -15.43 -10.10
CA GLY A 191 -2.43 -14.22 -10.75
C GLY A 191 -1.31 -13.43 -11.41
N ALA A 192 -1.64 -12.32 -12.09
CA ALA A 192 -0.68 -11.53 -12.85
C ALA A 192 -0.77 -10.01 -12.60
N GLY A 193 -1.44 -9.57 -11.53
CA GLY A 193 -1.45 -8.15 -11.13
C GLY A 193 -0.11 -7.67 -10.57
N PRO A 194 0.08 -6.35 -10.37
CA PRO A 194 1.31 -5.76 -9.83
C PRO A 194 1.81 -6.46 -8.55
N ASP A 195 0.94 -6.68 -7.58
CA ASP A 195 1.25 -7.41 -6.34
C ASP A 195 1.80 -8.82 -6.60
N ARG A 196 1.32 -9.49 -7.66
CA ARG A 196 1.79 -10.84 -8.01
C ARG A 196 3.16 -10.81 -8.66
N ALA A 197 3.44 -9.79 -9.46
CA ALA A 197 4.77 -9.58 -10.01
C ALA A 197 5.77 -9.29 -8.88
N TRP A 198 5.39 -8.47 -7.90
CA TRP A 198 6.22 -8.18 -6.73
C TRP A 198 6.42 -9.39 -5.82
N LEU A 199 5.37 -10.13 -5.49
CA LEU A 199 5.46 -11.37 -4.71
C LEU A 199 6.44 -12.36 -5.36
N ARG A 200 6.33 -12.53 -6.68
CA ARG A 200 7.25 -13.36 -7.45
C ARG A 200 8.69 -12.89 -7.30
N GLY A 201 8.95 -11.59 -7.44
CA GLY A 201 10.28 -10.99 -7.27
C GLY A 201 10.83 -11.18 -5.85
N CYS A 202 10.00 -10.95 -4.83
CA CYS A 202 10.36 -11.11 -3.42
C CYS A 202 10.71 -12.56 -3.10
N ALA A 203 9.88 -13.50 -3.55
CA ALA A 203 10.14 -14.92 -3.37
C ALA A 203 11.45 -15.33 -4.08
N GLU A 204 11.68 -14.89 -5.32
CA GLU A 204 12.93 -15.15 -6.06
C GLU A 204 14.18 -14.58 -5.38
N GLY A 205 14.06 -13.45 -4.67
CA GLY A 205 15.15 -12.82 -3.92
C GLY A 205 15.43 -13.50 -2.58
N LEU A 206 14.37 -13.87 -1.85
CA LEU A 206 14.48 -14.49 -0.52
C LEU A 206 14.83 -15.99 -0.60
N TRP A 207 14.20 -16.71 -1.53
CA TRP A 207 14.28 -18.16 -1.61
C TRP A 207 14.84 -18.62 -2.96
N SER A 208 15.82 -19.51 -2.90
CA SER A 208 16.47 -20.12 -4.06
C SER A 208 15.66 -21.27 -4.72
N GLY A 209 14.37 -21.43 -4.40
CA GLY A 209 13.49 -22.51 -4.89
C GLY A 209 12.86 -22.27 -6.28
N GLY A 210 12.09 -23.24 -6.77
CA GLY A 210 11.34 -23.17 -8.04
C GLY A 210 9.95 -22.53 -7.87
N TYR A 211 9.39 -21.96 -8.94
CA TYR A 211 8.13 -21.20 -8.88
C TYR A 211 7.14 -21.58 -9.99
N TYR A 212 5.85 -21.60 -9.62
CA TYR A 212 4.72 -21.83 -10.52
C TYR A 212 3.86 -20.57 -10.58
N CYS A 213 3.56 -20.04 -11.78
CA CYS A 213 2.64 -18.91 -11.96
C CYS A 213 1.36 -19.39 -12.67
N ASN A 214 0.17 -18.98 -12.20
CA ASN A 214 -1.12 -19.35 -12.81
C ASN A 214 -2.04 -18.13 -12.97
N GLY A 215 -2.38 -17.72 -14.22
CA GLY A 215 -3.35 -16.64 -14.50
C GLY A 215 -3.25 -16.04 -15.91
N PRO A 216 -4.30 -15.37 -16.44
CA PRO A 216 -4.32 -14.90 -17.82
C PRO A 216 -3.64 -13.53 -17.96
N VAL A 217 -2.66 -13.50 -18.87
CA VAL A 217 -2.15 -12.42 -19.73
C VAL A 217 -0.63 -12.24 -19.67
N PHE A 218 -0.09 -12.29 -20.89
CA PHE A 218 1.26 -12.07 -21.40
C PHE A 218 2.18 -11.16 -20.56
N LEU A 219 3.37 -11.63 -20.17
CA LEU A 219 4.64 -11.42 -20.90
C LEU A 219 5.88 -12.00 -20.16
N GLN A 220 6.83 -12.44 -20.99
CA GLN A 220 8.27 -12.66 -20.77
C GLN A 220 8.73 -13.57 -19.61
N ALA A 221 9.04 -14.81 -19.97
CA ALA A 221 10.11 -15.55 -19.33
C ALA A 221 11.45 -14.84 -19.58
N PHE A 222 11.99 -14.14 -18.59
CA PHE A 222 13.40 -13.78 -18.61
C PHE A 222 14.23 -15.03 -18.29
N ASN A 223 15.36 -15.20 -18.97
CA ASN A 223 16.34 -16.21 -18.59
C ASN A 223 16.96 -15.79 -17.24
N SER A 224 16.86 -16.64 -16.23
CA SER A 224 17.68 -16.45 -15.02
C SER A 224 19.04 -17.03 -15.38
N PRO A 225 20.15 -16.28 -15.24
CA PRO A 225 21.49 -16.84 -15.45
C PRO A 225 21.86 -17.94 -14.44
N LYS A 226 20.97 -18.29 -13.49
CA LYS A 226 21.21 -19.24 -12.40
C LYS A 226 20.41 -20.56 -12.49
N GLY A 227 19.94 -20.98 -13.67
CA GLY A 227 19.37 -22.34 -13.84
C GLY A 227 18.12 -22.63 -13.00
N ARG A 228 17.22 -21.65 -12.81
CA ARG A 228 15.99 -21.82 -12.02
C ARG A 228 14.83 -22.32 -12.89
N SER A 229 14.20 -23.43 -12.49
CA SER A 229 12.99 -23.95 -13.15
C SER A 229 11.81 -23.00 -12.94
N ARG A 230 11.29 -22.44 -14.02
CA ARG A 230 10.09 -21.59 -14.04
C ARG A 230 8.98 -22.32 -14.78
N TYR A 231 7.82 -22.47 -14.17
CA TYR A 231 6.66 -23.08 -14.82
C TYR A 231 5.51 -22.09 -14.89
N LEU A 232 5.01 -21.85 -16.11
CA LEU A 232 3.81 -21.06 -16.35
C LEU A 232 2.64 -22.01 -16.64
N TYR A 233 1.62 -21.97 -15.80
CA TYR A 233 0.39 -22.73 -16.01
C TYR A 233 -0.70 -21.81 -16.56
N ARG A 234 -1.33 -22.26 -17.66
CA ARG A 234 -2.44 -21.58 -18.33
C ARG A 234 -3.70 -22.43 -18.19
N PRO A 235 -4.70 -22.02 -17.39
CA PRO A 235 -5.87 -22.83 -17.08
C PRO A 235 -6.84 -22.98 -18.27
N ASP A 236 -6.79 -22.06 -19.24
CA ASP A 236 -7.58 -22.08 -20.48
C ASP A 236 -7.11 -23.14 -21.49
N LYS A 237 -5.86 -23.59 -21.39
CA LYS A 237 -5.33 -24.72 -22.17
C LYS A 237 -5.49 -26.03 -21.38
N ARG A 238 -6.72 -26.51 -21.22
CA ARG A 238 -6.91 -27.96 -21.01
C ARG A 238 -6.27 -28.65 -22.22
N ARG A 239 -5.25 -29.48 -22.00
CA ARG A 239 -4.80 -30.46 -23.00
C ARG A 239 -6.04 -31.23 -23.42
N SER A 240 -6.52 -31.03 -24.65
CA SER A 240 -7.53 -31.90 -25.25
C SER A 240 -6.95 -33.31 -25.24
N GLY A 241 -7.57 -34.21 -24.49
CA GLY A 241 -7.12 -35.59 -24.37
C GLY A 241 -7.21 -36.28 -25.73
N LYS A 242 -6.07 -36.39 -26.41
CA LYS A 242 -5.75 -37.30 -27.53
C LYS A 242 -4.29 -37.04 -27.90
N ASP A 243 -3.37 -37.51 -27.06
CA ASP A 243 -1.99 -37.84 -27.44
C ASP A 243 -1.40 -38.68 -26.30
N HIS A 244 -1.90 -39.91 -26.20
CA HIS A 244 -1.16 -40.99 -25.54
C HIS A 244 -0.16 -41.55 -26.54
N GLN A 245 1.02 -40.93 -26.65
CA GLN A 245 2.26 -41.68 -26.92
C GLN A 245 3.42 -41.03 -26.17
N ARG A 246 4.23 -41.92 -25.59
CA ARG A 246 5.32 -41.70 -24.63
C ARG A 246 6.39 -40.76 -25.17
N GLN A 247 7.00 -39.97 -24.29
CA GLN A 247 8.41 -40.20 -23.93
C GLN A 247 8.77 -39.38 -22.69
N ASP A 248 9.02 -40.11 -21.61
CA ASP A 248 9.91 -39.73 -20.54
C ASP A 248 11.28 -39.39 -21.15
N GLN A 249 11.70 -38.13 -21.11
CA GLN A 249 13.11 -37.76 -21.07
C GLN A 249 13.27 -36.48 -20.25
N PHE A 250 13.52 -36.67 -18.95
CA PHE A 250 14.43 -35.76 -18.25
C PHE A 250 15.82 -35.99 -18.85
N SER A 251 16.32 -35.03 -19.63
CA SER A 251 17.74 -34.96 -19.97
C SER A 251 18.33 -33.69 -19.34
N TRP A 252 19.35 -33.90 -18.53
CA TRP A 252 20.27 -32.87 -18.07
C TRP A 252 21.30 -32.61 -19.17
N SER A 253 21.50 -31.35 -19.52
CA SER A 253 22.75 -30.80 -20.08
C SER A 253 22.83 -29.32 -19.74
#